data_AF-A0A450SYG7-F1
#
_entry.id   AF-A0A450SYG7-F1
#
_cell.length_a   1.000
_cell.length_b   1.000
_cell.length_c   1.000
_cell.angle_alpha   90.00
_cell.angle_beta   90.00
_cell.angle_gamma   90.00
#
_symmetry.space_group_name_H-M   'P 1'
#
loop_
_entity.id
_entity.type
_entity.pdbx_description
1 polymer ?
#
loop_
_entity_poly.entity_id
_entity_poly.type
_entity_poly.pdbx_seq_one_letter_code
_entity_poly.pdbx_strand_id
1 'polypeptide(L)' 'MQVCVGELPDGIFGPKTLRAINGVDGESFALSFTLAKISRYAEICKRNRKLDKFLLGWTNRSLRGVQWA' A
#
# COMPACT_ATOMS: atom_id res chain seq x y z
N MET A 1 2.00 0.89 4.78
CA MET A 1 3.37 0.39 4.56
C MET A 1 3.91 -0.25 5.83
N GLN A 2 4.15 0.50 6.92
CA GLN A 2 4.56 -0.08 8.21
C GLN A 2 3.58 -1.15 8.72
N VAL A 3 2.26 -0.89 8.60
CA VAL A 3 1.22 -1.89 8.91
C VAL A 3 1.38 -3.20 8.12
N CYS A 4 1.91 -3.15 6.89
CA CYS A 4 2.10 -4.34 6.03
C CYS A 4 3.25 -5.23 6.50
N VAL A 5 4.12 -4.74 7.38
CA VAL A 5 5.24 -5.48 7.99
C VAL A 5 5.07 -5.62 9.50
N GLY A 6 3.86 -5.37 10.03
CA GLY A 6 3.57 -5.48 11.46
C GLY A 6 4.18 -4.40 12.35
N GLU A 7 4.69 -3.31 11.76
CA GLU A 7 5.30 -2.20 12.50
C GLU A 7 4.29 -1.09 12.83
N LEU A 8 4.60 -0.32 13.87
CA LEU A 8 3.82 0.85 14.28
C LEU A 8 3.76 1.86 13.12
N PRO A 9 2.57 2.32 12.68
CA PRO A 9 2.44 3.29 11.59
C PRO A 9 2.69 4.73 12.07
N ASP A 10 3.90 4.99 12.58
CA ASP A 10 4.33 6.31 13.06
C ASP A 10 4.84 7.24 11.94
N GLY A 11 5.00 6.72 10.72
CA GLY A 11 5.52 7.45 9.58
C GLY A 11 7.04 7.63 9.56
N ILE A 12 7.76 7.09 10.54
CA ILE A 12 9.21 7.21 10.70
C ILE A 12 9.88 5.92 10.19
N PHE A 13 10.72 6.05 9.15
CA PHE A 13 11.53 4.93 8.64
C PHE A 13 12.80 4.74 9.47
N GLY A 14 12.62 4.25 10.70
CA GLY A 14 13.73 3.93 11.60
C GLY A 14 14.34 2.53 11.37
N PRO A 15 15.37 2.16 12.16
CA PRO A 15 16.03 0.86 12.06
C PRO A 15 15.10 -0.35 12.21
N LYS A 16 14.02 -0.21 12.99
CA LYS A 16 13.01 -1.28 13.17
C LYS A 16 12.23 -1.52 11.87
N THR A 17 11.68 -0.47 11.28
CA THR A 17 10.97 -0.54 10.01
C THR A 17 11.85 -1.05 8.87
N LEU A 18 13.11 -0.61 8.81
CA LEU A 18 14.06 -1.11 7.80
C LEU A 18 14.34 -2.61 7.95
N ARG A 19 14.55 -3.10 9.18
CA ARG A 19 14.72 -4.54 9.42
C ARG A 19 13.47 -5.34 9.07
N ALA A 20 12.29 -4.84 9.41
CA ALA A 20 11.03 -5.51 9.11
C ALA A 20 10.80 -5.62 7.59
N ILE A 21 11.06 -4.54 6.83
CA ILE A 21 10.95 -4.55 5.36
C ILE A 21 11.97 -5.51 4.72
N ASN A 22 13.21 -5.49 5.17
CA ASN A 22 14.26 -6.35 4.60
C ASN A 22 14.12 -7.83 5.00
N GLY A 23 13.27 -8.13 5.99
CA GLY A 23 13.05 -9.49 6.49
C GLY A 23 11.85 -10.20 5.88
N VAL A 24 11.02 -9.51 5.08
CA VAL A 24 9.84 -10.11 4.42
C VAL A 24 10.15 -10.49 2.98
N ASP A 25 9.46 -11.52 2.49
CA ASP A 25 9.46 -11.86 1.07
C ASP A 25 8.95 -10.66 0.23
N GLY A 26 9.72 -10.30 -0.79
CA GLY A 26 9.49 -9.09 -1.58
C GLY A 26 8.19 -9.15 -2.38
N GLU A 27 7.84 -10.32 -2.90
CA GLU A 27 6.61 -10.53 -3.66
C GLU A 27 5.38 -10.45 -2.75
N SER A 28 5.40 -11.19 -1.65
CA SER A 28 4.33 -11.17 -0.63
C SER A 28 4.10 -9.77 -0.06
N PHE A 29 5.19 -9.02 0.17
CA PHE A 29 5.11 -7.62 0.60
C PHE A 29 4.49 -6.73 -0.49
N ALA A 30 4.92 -6.86 -1.74
CA ALA A 30 4.42 -6.07 -2.85
C ALA A 30 2.91 -6.27 -3.07
N LEU A 31 2.43 -7.51 -2.97
CA LEU A 31 1.01 -7.85 -3.05
C LEU A 31 0.23 -7.25 -1.87
N SER A 32 0.69 -7.49 -0.64
CA SER A 32 0.04 -6.99 0.58
C SER A 32 -0.03 -5.46 0.62
N PHE A 33 1.06 -4.80 0.24
CA PHE A 33 1.14 -3.34 0.17
C PHE A 33 0.24 -2.77 -0.93
N THR A 34 0.13 -3.45 -2.07
CA THR A 34 -0.76 -3.05 -3.16
C THR A 34 -2.23 -3.13 -2.76
N LEU A 35 -2.64 -4.20 -2.09
CA LEU A 35 -3.99 -4.30 -1.53
C LEU A 35 -4.27 -3.20 -0.51
N ALA A 36 -3.32 -2.90 0.38
CA ALA A 36 -3.45 -1.83 1.36
C ALA A 36 -3.63 -0.44 0.70
N LYS A 37 -2.91 -0.15 -0.40
CA LYS A 37 -3.09 1.08 -1.18
C LYS A 37 -4.48 1.17 -1.78
N ILE A 38 -4.95 0.12 -2.45
CA ILE A 38 -6.27 0.10 -3.09
C ILE A 38 -7.38 0.28 -2.04
N SER A 39 -7.30 -0.44 -0.92
CA SER A 39 -8.22 -0.28 0.21
C SER A 39 -8.25 1.16 0.73
N ARG A 40 -7.07 1.80 0.88
CA ARG A 40 -6.98 3.21 1.27
C ARG A 40 -7.66 4.15 0.28
N TYR A 41 -7.51 3.94 -1.02
CA TYR A 41 -8.17 4.75 -2.04
C TYR A 41 -9.69 4.57 -2.01
N ALA A 42 -10.18 3.34 -1.85
CA ALA A 42 -11.60 3.07 -1.69
C ALA A 42 -12.18 3.79 -0.46
N GLU A 43 -11.48 3.79 0.68
CA GLU A 43 -11.91 4.52 1.88
C GLU A 43 -11.89 6.04 1.70
N ILE A 44 -10.93 6.60 0.95
CA ILE A 44 -10.91 8.03 0.61
C ILE A 44 -12.14 8.40 -0.23
N CYS A 45 -12.45 7.61 -1.25
CA CYS A 45 -13.63 7.77 -2.10
C CYS A 45 -14.93 7.64 -1.30
N LYS A 46 -15.01 6.65 -0.40
CA LYS A 46 -16.16 6.45 0.50
C LYS A 46 -16.45 7.69 1.34
N ARG A 47 -15.41 8.38 1.83
CA ARG A 47 -15.52 9.63 2.60
C ARG A 47 -15.81 10.85 1.73
N ASN A 48 -15.34 10.88 0.48
CA ASN A 48 -15.56 11.97 -0.46
C ASN A 48 -15.76 11.47 -1.89
N ARG A 49 -17.04 11.32 -2.28
CA ARG A 49 -17.47 10.81 -3.58
C ARG A 49 -17.01 11.64 -4.79
N LYS A 50 -16.60 12.90 -4.60
CA LYS A 50 -16.03 13.73 -5.69
C LYS A 50 -14.72 13.16 -6.23
N LEU A 51 -14.07 12.28 -5.47
CA LEU A 51 -12.80 11.66 -5.83
C LEU A 51 -12.95 10.37 -6.65
N ASP A 52 -14.18 9.84 -6.81
CA ASP A 52 -14.44 8.57 -7.51
C ASP A 52 -13.90 8.58 -8.95
N LYS A 53 -13.89 9.76 -9.60
CA LYS A 53 -13.29 9.95 -10.93
C LYS A 53 -11.80 9.58 -11.03
N PHE A 54 -11.08 9.54 -9.90
CA PHE A 54 -9.67 9.17 -9.85
C PHE A 54 -9.44 7.70 -9.50
N LEU A 55 -10.46 6.99 -9.02
CA LEU A 55 -10.31 5.65 -8.45
C LEU A 55 -9.73 4.66 -9.48
N LEU A 56 -10.26 4.65 -10.71
CA LEU A 56 -9.75 3.79 -11.78
C LEU A 56 -8.25 4.04 -12.06
N GLY A 57 -7.84 5.31 -12.08
CA GLY A 57 -6.44 5.68 -12.32
C GLY A 57 -5.51 5.31 -11.16
N TRP A 58 -5.98 5.40 -9.91
CA TRP A 58 -5.22 4.96 -8.73
C TRP A 58 -5.10 3.44 -8.65
N THR A 59 -6.18 2.71 -8.96
CA THR A 59 -6.17 1.24 -9.00
C THR A 59 -5.25 0.73 -10.08
N ASN A 60 -5.36 1.21 -11.32
CA ASN A 60 -4.51 0.78 -12.43
C ASN A 60 -3.02 1.05 -12.18
N ARG A 61 -2.67 2.20 -11.58
CA ARG A 61 -1.28 2.48 -11.18
C ARG A 61 -0.78 1.54 -10.09
N SER A 62 -1.63 1.17 -9.14
CA SER A 62 -1.26 0.25 -8.07
C SER A 62 -1.01 -1.16 -8.60
N LEU A 63 -1.89 -1.64 -9.49
CA LEU A 63 -1.76 -2.96 -10.11
C LEU A 63 -0.56 -3.06 -11.06
N ARG A 64 -0.27 -2.03 -11.86
CA ARG A 64 0.92 -2.02 -12.72
C ARG A 64 2.24 -2.25 -11.98
N GLY A 65 2.32 -1.83 -10.71
CA GLY A 65 3.51 -2.04 -9.88
C GLY A 65 3.75 -3.49 -9.45
N VAL A 66 2.77 -4.38 -9.65
CA VAL A 66 2.88 -5.82 -9.33
C VAL A 66 2.61 -6.74 -10.53
N GLN A 67 2.17 -6.19 -11.67
CA GLN A 67 1.71 -6.99 -12.83
C GLN A 67 2.85 -7.56 -13.71
N TRP A 68 4.10 -7.48 -13.27
CA TRP A 68 5.29 -7.90 -14.04
C TRP A 68 6.39 -8.50 -13.14
N ALA A 69 6.01 -9.02 -11.97
CA ALA A 69 6.87 -9.85 -11.12
C ALA A 69 6.69 -11.32 -11.49
#